data_AF-A0A1F4VH35-F1
#
_entry.id   AF-A0A1F4VH35-F1
#
_cell.length_a   1.000
_cell.length_b   1.000
_cell.length_c   1.000
_cell.angle_alpha   90.00
_cell.angle_beta   90.00
_cell.angle_gamma   90.00
#
_symmetry.space_group_name_H-M   'P 1'
#
loop_
_entity.id
_entity.type
_entity.pdbx_description
1 polymer ?
#
loop_
_entity_poly.entity_id
_entity_poly.type
_entity_poly.pdbx_seq_one_letter_code
_entity_poly.pdbx_strand_id
1 'polypeptide(L)'
;MKKDIHPQVHTDALITCACGNSFTTISTQKNITVEICSACHPFFTGQQKFIDTEGRIDKFARKMKMAEEKKLQAKGKKTAKKGQGQTQDKTSLKELLEESRKPREQHQNPIIRIIFIFYGTDQG
;
A
#
# COMPACT_ATOMS: atom_id res chain seq x y z
N MET A 1 -34.93 -0.56 54.50
CA MET A 1 -35.14 -1.94 54.02
C MET A 1 -36.37 -2.53 54.70
N LYS A 2 -37.42 -2.82 53.93
CA LYS A 2 -38.51 -3.68 54.39
C LYS A 2 -38.02 -5.13 54.38
N LYS A 3 -38.30 -5.88 55.45
CA LYS A 3 -38.02 -7.32 55.50
C LYS A 3 -38.87 -7.98 54.39
N ASP A 4 -38.28 -8.88 53.61
CA ASP A 4 -38.90 -9.72 52.55
C ASP A 4 -39.00 -9.21 51.11
N ILE A 5 -38.79 -7.93 50.80
CA ILE A 5 -38.82 -7.45 49.38
C ILE A 5 -37.49 -6.92 48.85
N HIS A 6 -36.43 -6.96 49.66
CA HIS A 6 -35.11 -6.46 49.27
C HIS A 6 -34.05 -7.56 49.37
N PRO A 7 -33.12 -7.60 48.40
CA PRO A 7 -31.99 -8.53 48.45
C PRO A 7 -31.06 -8.19 49.62
N GLN A 8 -30.36 -9.21 50.11
CA GLN A 8 -29.37 -9.04 51.17
C GLN A 8 -28.21 -8.20 50.65
N VAL A 9 -27.97 -7.05 51.29
CA VAL A 9 -26.78 -6.23 51.02
C VAL A 9 -25.74 -6.51 52.09
N HIS A 10 -24.50 -6.62 51.65
CA HIS A 10 -23.32 -6.74 52.47
C HIS A 10 -22.64 -5.37 52.52
N THR A 11 -22.33 -4.91 53.73
CA THR A 11 -21.64 -3.62 53.94
C THR A 11 -20.13 -3.71 53.77
N ASP A 12 -19.61 -4.94 53.74
CA ASP A 12 -18.21 -5.34 53.78
C ASP A 12 -17.75 -6.04 52.48
N ALA A 13 -18.36 -5.70 51.33
CA ALA A 13 -17.99 -6.34 50.07
C ALA A 13 -16.57 -5.93 49.64
N LEU A 14 -15.72 -6.94 49.38
CA LEU A 14 -14.34 -6.76 48.98
C LEU A 14 -14.24 -6.71 47.45
N ILE A 15 -13.77 -5.59 46.93
CA ILE A 15 -13.53 -5.39 45.51
C ILE A 15 -12.04 -5.58 45.25
N THR A 16 -11.68 -6.48 44.34
CA THR A 16 -10.29 -6.78 43.99
C THR A 16 -10.04 -6.33 42.56
N CYS A 17 -9.13 -5.37 42.37
CA CYS A 17 -8.79 -4.87 41.05
C CYS A 17 -7.59 -5.62 40.46
N ALA A 18 -7.55 -5.79 39.14
CA ALA A 18 -6.40 -6.34 38.42
C ALA A 18 -5.07 -5.57 38.66
N CYS A 19 -5.14 -4.28 39.01
CA CYS A 19 -3.95 -3.49 39.36
C CYS A 19 -3.47 -3.66 40.82
N GLY A 20 -4.06 -4.61 41.58
CA GLY A 20 -3.64 -4.94 42.94
C GLY A 20 -4.30 -4.12 44.05
N ASN A 21 -5.09 -3.09 43.68
CA ASN A 21 -5.87 -2.33 44.67
C ASN A 21 -7.12 -3.11 45.11
N SER A 22 -7.36 -3.11 46.43
CA SER A 22 -8.58 -3.64 47.04
C SER A 22 -9.27 -2.59 47.90
N PHE A 23 -10.58 -2.46 47.77
CA PHE A 23 -11.37 -1.53 48.59
C PHE A 23 -12.71 -2.17 49.00
N THR A 24 -13.22 -1.74 50.15
CA THR A 24 -14.49 -2.23 50.71
C THR A 24 -15.63 -1.31 50.29
N THR A 25 -16.75 -1.88 49.84
CA THR A 25 -17.94 -1.12 49.44
C THR A 25 -19.20 -1.89 49.82
N ILE A 26 -20.35 -1.21 49.79
CA ILE A 26 -21.65 -1.82 50.01
C ILE A 26 -22.11 -2.47 48.70
N SER A 27 -22.35 -3.78 48.71
CA SER A 27 -22.83 -4.51 47.53
C SER A 27 -23.70 -5.70 47.94
N THR A 28 -24.52 -6.18 47.00
CA THR A 28 -25.28 -7.43 47.15
C THR A 28 -24.37 -8.66 47.11
N GLN A 29 -23.19 -8.55 46.50
CA GLN A 29 -22.20 -9.64 46.41
C GLN A 29 -21.02 -9.37 47.33
N LYS A 30 -20.47 -10.42 47.96
CA LYS A 30 -19.37 -10.30 48.93
C LYS A 30 -18.01 -10.04 48.29
N ASN A 31 -17.71 -10.64 47.14
CA ASN A 31 -16.43 -10.51 46.44
C ASN A 31 -16.67 -10.11 44.99
N ILE A 32 -16.01 -9.04 44.54
CA ILE A 32 -16.16 -8.52 43.17
C ILE A 32 -14.77 -8.35 42.57
N THR A 33 -14.54 -8.94 41.41
CA THR A 33 -13.31 -8.76 40.64
C THR A 33 -13.52 -7.72 39.54
N VAL A 34 -12.68 -6.68 39.51
CA VAL A 34 -12.81 -5.56 38.57
C VAL A 34 -11.52 -5.38 37.77
N GLU A 35 -11.64 -5.14 36.47
CA GLU A 35 -10.47 -4.94 35.60
C GLU A 35 -9.88 -3.53 35.71
N ILE A 36 -10.71 -2.50 35.93
CA ILE A 36 -10.28 -1.10 35.98
C ILE A 36 -10.95 -0.40 37.17
N CYS A 37 -10.16 0.17 38.09
CA CYS A 37 -10.64 0.97 39.21
C CYS A 37 -10.29 2.46 39.08
N SER A 38 -10.74 3.27 40.04
CA SER A 38 -10.45 4.71 40.09
C SER A 38 -8.97 5.05 40.10
N ALA A 39 -8.11 4.17 40.63
CA ALA A 39 -6.67 4.38 40.62
C ALA A 39 -6.03 4.10 39.25
N CYS A 40 -6.70 3.35 38.38
CA CYS A 40 -6.10 2.80 37.16
C CYS A 40 -6.77 3.33 35.87
N HIS A 41 -7.95 3.96 35.97
CA HIS A 41 -8.62 4.54 34.80
C HIS A 41 -7.90 5.84 34.36
N PRO A 42 -7.47 5.95 33.08
CA PRO A 42 -6.74 7.12 32.55
C PRO A 42 -7.42 8.48 32.76
N PHE A 43 -8.73 8.46 32.96
CA PHE A 43 -9.52 9.65 33.31
C PHE A 43 -9.18 10.21 34.70
N PHE A 44 -8.96 9.35 35.70
CA PHE A 44 -8.68 9.78 37.07
C PHE A 44 -7.21 10.07 37.31
N THR A 45 -6.31 9.40 36.58
CA THR A 45 -4.86 9.63 36.70
C THR A 45 -4.41 10.91 35.98
N GLY A 46 -5.30 11.58 35.23
CA GLY A 46 -5.05 12.89 34.62
C GLY A 46 -3.96 12.91 33.55
N GLN A 47 -3.39 11.76 33.21
CA GLN A 47 -2.43 11.63 32.13
C GLN A 47 -3.19 11.68 30.81
N GLN A 48 -3.37 12.90 30.31
CA GLN A 48 -3.74 13.09 28.91
C GLN A 48 -2.64 12.45 28.08
N LYS A 49 -2.95 11.35 27.40
CA LYS A 49 -2.15 10.91 26.25
C LYS A 49 -2.18 12.07 25.27
N PHE A 50 -1.14 12.89 25.26
CA PHE A 50 -0.86 13.77 24.14
C PHE A 50 -0.78 12.86 22.91
N ILE A 51 -1.81 12.89 22.08
CA ILE A 51 -1.75 12.27 20.76
C ILE A 51 -0.95 13.28 19.94
N ASP A 52 0.38 13.16 20.03
CA ASP A 52 1.30 14.09 19.41
C ASP A 52 1.04 14.20 17.90
N THR A 53 0.60 15.38 17.50
CA THR A 53 0.61 15.85 16.10
C THR A 53 2.02 15.85 15.49
N GLU A 54 3.06 15.71 16.32
CA GLU A 54 4.48 15.67 15.95
C GLU A 54 4.79 14.53 14.97
N GLY A 55 4.15 13.37 15.10
CA GLY A 55 4.37 12.23 14.22
C GLY A 55 3.92 12.45 12.76
N ARG A 56 2.98 13.36 12.50
CA ARG A 56 2.56 13.72 11.13
C ARG A 56 3.57 14.66 10.46
N ILE A 57 4.10 15.62 11.21
CA ILE A 57 5.12 16.57 10.75
C ILE A 57 6.41 15.82 10.43
N ASP A 58 6.84 14.91 11.30
CA ASP A 58 8.03 14.09 11.07
C ASP A 58 7.91 13.18 9.85
N LYS A 59 6.74 12.56 9.65
CA LYS A 59 6.46 11.75 8.45
C LYS A 59 6.49 12.60 7.18
N PHE A 60 6.00 13.84 7.23
CA PHE A 60 6.06 14.77 6.11
C PHE A 60 7.50 15.20 5.82
N ALA A 61 8.27 15.60 6.84
CA ALA A 61 9.66 15.98 6.71
C ALA A 61 10.52 14.85 6.11
N ARG A 62 10.31 13.59 6.56
CA ARG A 62 10.98 12.41 5.98
C ARG A 62 10.63 12.19 4.51
N LYS A 63 9.35 12.33 4.12
CA LYS A 63 8.91 12.22 2.72
C LYS A 63 9.53 13.30 1.83
N MET A 64 9.62 14.53 2.33
CA MET A 64 10.21 15.65 1.58
C MET A 64 11.70 15.43 1.32
N LYS A 65 12.47 15.02 2.34
CA LYS A 65 13.90 14.67 2.19
C LYS A 65 14.11 13.55 1.17
N MET A 66 13.34 12.47 1.26
CA MET A 66 13.39 11.36 0.29
C MET A 66 13.03 11.79 -1.14
N ALA A 67 12.09 12.75 -1.29
CA ALA A 67 11.72 13.28 -2.59
C ALA A 67 12.82 14.17 -3.19
N GLU A 68 13.53 14.95 -2.37
CA GLU A 68 14.68 15.75 -2.80
C GLU A 68 15.85 14.87 -3.26
N GLU A 69 16.20 13.84 -2.49
CA GLU A 69 17.25 12.87 -2.84
C GLU A 69 16.95 12.19 -4.19
N LYS A 70 15.69 11.78 -4.41
CA LYS A 70 15.26 11.19 -5.69
C LYS A 70 15.31 12.20 -6.84
N LYS A 71 15.01 13.48 -6.61
CA LYS A 71 15.12 14.54 -7.62
C LYS A 71 16.58 14.81 -8.00
N LEU A 72 17.50 14.81 -7.04
CA LEU A 72 18.94 14.96 -7.27
C LEU A 72 19.49 13.78 -8.10
N GLN A 73 19.11 12.55 -7.76
CA GLN A 73 19.49 11.36 -8.51
C GLN A 73 18.89 11.33 -9.93
N ALA A 74 17.66 11.81 -10.10
CA ALA A 74 17.02 11.95 -11.42
C ALA A 74 17.71 13.02 -12.28
N LYS A 75 18.23 14.10 -11.69
CA LYS A 75 19.02 15.11 -12.41
C LYS A 75 20.37 14.55 -12.85
N GLY A 76 21.08 13.80 -12.00
CA GLY A 76 22.35 13.14 -12.36
C GLY A 76 22.22 12.12 -13.50
N LYS A 77 21.12 11.35 -13.52
CA LYS A 77 20.83 10.43 -14.64
C LYS A 77 20.45 11.16 -15.95
N LYS A 78 19.86 12.37 -15.86
CA LYS A 78 19.52 13.19 -17.04
C LYS A 78 20.75 13.86 -17.67
N THR A 79 21.76 14.25 -16.89
CA THR A 79 23.02 14.78 -17.42
C THR A 79 23.88 13.68 -18.07
N ALA A 80 23.87 12.45 -17.54
CA ALA A 80 24.54 11.32 -18.19
C ALA A 80 23.88 10.89 -19.52
N LYS A 81 22.55 11.00 -19.63
CA LYS A 81 21.81 10.62 -20.85
C LYS A 81 21.78 11.69 -21.95
N LYS A 82 22.24 12.93 -21.67
CA LYS A 82 22.29 14.01 -22.67
C LYS A 82 23.59 14.02 -23.51
N GLY A 83 24.54 13.14 -23.20
CA GLY A 83 25.83 13.05 -23.90
C GLY A 83 25.94 11.99 -25.01
N GLN A 84 24.94 11.13 -25.23
CA GLN A 84 25.06 10.04 -26.21
C GLN A 84 23.72 9.81 -26.94
N GLY A 85 23.71 10.01 -28.27
CA GLY A 85 22.66 9.51 -29.16
C GLY A 85 22.03 10.48 -30.17
N GLN A 86 22.82 11.25 -30.92
CA GLN A 86 22.43 11.68 -32.26
C GLN A 86 23.19 10.82 -33.27
N THR A 87 22.58 9.75 -33.78
CA THR A 87 22.72 9.14 -35.12
C THR A 87 22.04 7.77 -35.09
N GLN A 88 21.42 7.38 -36.22
CA GLN A 88 20.68 6.12 -36.45
C GLN A 88 19.23 6.11 -35.93
N ASP A 89 18.32 6.76 -36.67
CA ASP A 89 16.94 6.28 -36.91
C ASP A 89 16.22 7.30 -37.81
N LYS A 90 16.79 7.55 -39.00
CA LYS A 90 16.13 8.33 -40.06
C LYS A 90 15.81 7.49 -41.29
N THR A 91 16.05 6.19 -41.24
CA THR A 91 15.84 5.28 -42.37
C THR A 91 14.57 4.44 -42.26
N SER A 92 14.07 4.11 -41.06
CA SER A 92 12.92 3.21 -40.92
C SER A 92 11.53 3.85 -41.14
N LEU A 93 11.36 5.15 -40.85
CA LEU A 93 10.03 5.79 -40.88
C LEU A 93 9.66 6.38 -42.25
N LYS A 94 10.67 6.71 -43.07
CA LYS A 94 10.46 7.09 -44.48
C LYS A 94 10.18 5.87 -45.34
N GLU A 95 10.92 4.77 -45.15
CA GLU A 95 10.71 3.51 -45.88
C GLU A 95 9.30 2.95 -45.65
N LEU A 96 8.77 2.99 -44.43
CA LEU A 96 7.40 2.53 -44.13
C LEU A 96 6.30 3.40 -44.78
N LEU A 97 6.53 4.71 -44.91
CA LEU A 97 5.59 5.62 -45.56
C LEU A 97 5.60 5.45 -47.09
N GLU A 98 6.79 5.18 -47.66
CA GLU A 98 6.96 4.92 -49.10
C GLU A 98 6.36 3.56 -49.52
N GLU A 99 6.49 2.53 -48.68
CA GLU A 99 5.88 1.20 -48.89
C GLU A 99 4.34 1.29 -48.96
N SER A 100 3.74 2.15 -48.13
CA SER A 100 2.28 2.37 -48.10
C SER A 100 1.74 3.20 -49.28
N ARG A 101 2.62 3.84 -50.08
CA ARG A 101 2.24 4.78 -51.15
C ARG A 101 2.34 4.20 -52.57
N LYS A 102 2.90 3.01 -52.79
CA LYS A 102 2.94 2.42 -54.15
C LYS A 102 1.60 1.77 -54.52
N PRO A 103 1.00 2.11 -55.68
CA PRO A 103 -0.19 1.43 -56.18
C PRO A 103 0.17 -0.02 -56.58
N ARG A 104 -0.76 -0.95 -56.34
CA ARG A 104 -0.55 -2.39 -56.57
C ARG A 104 -0.29 -2.67 -58.06
N GLU A 105 0.97 -2.94 -58.42
CA GLU A 105 1.31 -3.43 -59.74
C GLU A 105 2.31 -4.59 -59.60
N GLN A 106 1.77 -5.78 -59.88
CA GLN A 106 2.42 -7.04 -60.25
C GLN A 106 3.74 -7.43 -59.54
N HIS A 107 3.68 -8.44 -58.66
CA HIS A 107 4.53 -9.64 -58.80
C HIS A 107 4.15 -10.73 -57.77
N GLN A 108 3.32 -11.66 -58.25
CA GLN A 108 3.26 -13.10 -57.97
C GLN A 108 3.63 -13.60 -56.56
N ASN A 109 2.58 -13.94 -55.79
CA ASN A 109 2.66 -14.76 -54.58
C ASN A 109 3.42 -16.09 -54.81
N PRO A 110 4.17 -16.60 -53.82
CA PRO A 110 5.04 -17.77 -53.93
C PRO A 110 4.32 -19.12 -54.15
N ILE A 111 2.98 -19.13 -54.27
CA ILE A 111 2.19 -20.33 -54.50
C ILE A 111 2.40 -20.90 -55.92
N ILE A 112 2.73 -20.07 -56.92
CA ILE A 112 3.00 -20.56 -58.29
C ILE A 112 4.43 -21.14 -58.43
N ARG A 113 5.36 -20.79 -57.54
CA ARG A 113 6.75 -21.31 -57.58
C ARG A 113 6.87 -22.74 -57.02
N ILE A 114 5.88 -23.20 -56.26
CA ILE A 114 5.82 -24.59 -55.75
C ILE A 114 5.20 -25.54 -56.78
N ILE A 115 4.31 -25.06 -57.66
CA ILE A 115 3.70 -25.87 -58.72
C ILE A 115 4.66 -26.10 -59.91
N PHE A 116 5.57 -25.15 -60.18
CA PHE A 116 6.53 -25.29 -61.30
C PHE A 116 7.74 -26.20 -61.01
N ILE A 117 7.98 -26.59 -59.74
CA ILE A 117 9.08 -27.51 -59.37
C ILE A 117 8.65 -28.99 -59.47
N PHE A 118 7.35 -29.30 -59.46
CA PHE A 118 6.84 -30.68 -59.44
C PHE A 118 6.42 -31.23 -60.82
N TYR A 119 6.33 -30.39 -61.87
CA TYR A 119 5.90 -30.80 -63.22
C TYR A 119 6.98 -30.58 -64.31
N GLY A 120 8.25 -30.40 -63.93
CA GLY A 120 9.34 -30.08 -64.85
C GLY A 120 10.30 -31.22 -65.22
N THR A 121 10.04 -32.45 -64.76
CA THR A 121 10.89 -33.62 -65.06
C THR A 121 10.04 -34.84 -65.41
N ASP A 122 9.28 -34.78 -66.51
CA ASP A 122 8.96 -35.99 -67.28
C ASP A 122 8.49 -35.61 -68.71
N GLN A 123 9.05 -36.31 -69.70
CA GLN A 123 8.96 -36.10 -71.17
C GLN A 123 9.79 -34.92 -71.70
N GLY A 124 10.79 -35.09 -72.57
CA GLY A 124 11.01 -36.11 -73.58
C GLY A 124 11.50 -35.38 -74.82
#